data_AF-A0A8J3IMY8-F1
#
_entry.id   AF-A0A8J3IMY8-F1
#
_cell.length_a   1.000
_cell.length_b   1.000
_cell.length_c   1.000
_cell.angle_alpha   90.00
_cell.angle_beta   90.00
_cell.angle_gamma   90.00
#
_symmetry.space_group_name_H-M   'P 1'
#
loop_
_entity.id
_entity.type
_entity.pdbx_description
1 polymer ?
#
loop_
_entity_poly.entity_id
_entity_poly.type
_entity_poly.pdbx_seq_one_letter_code
_entity_poly.pdbx_strand_id
1 'polypeptide(L)'
;MKLRGTATDKLADVIQMLQLVHRTGLLRVQRAVDNGVEEGSITFQDGQVMDANAGATQGSDAYKRLMTWTTCNFVFEALPSSASPSLPPTSAPPARPATGNITRPLPAYTREPPVAYSGVPYRVWPVGEVLPDFQRLGLSRVHRQLFLLIDGRRTVYELMNLIRRHPQEVSAMLTDLEYAGLVKQ
;
A
#
# COMPACT_ATOMS: atom_id res chain seq x y z
N MET A 1 20.70 3.41 22.92
CA MET A 1 20.32 2.04 22.52
C MET A 1 20.66 1.88 21.04
N LYS A 2 21.61 1.01 20.67
CA LYS A 2 22.05 0.81 19.27
C LYS A 2 21.03 -0.07 18.55
N LEU A 3 20.39 0.44 17.50
CA LEU A 3 19.58 -0.38 16.60
C LEU A 3 20.51 -1.45 16.00
N ARG A 4 20.27 -2.72 16.32
CA ARG A 4 21.00 -3.87 15.72
C ARG A 4 20.53 -4.05 14.29
N GLY A 5 20.90 -3.12 13.42
CA GLY A 5 20.72 -3.21 11.99
C GLY A 5 21.90 -3.88 11.31
N THR A 6 21.67 -4.40 10.11
CA THR A 6 22.72 -4.92 9.23
C THR A 6 23.63 -3.76 8.83
N ALA A 7 24.93 -3.89 9.05
CA ALA A 7 25.89 -2.90 8.55
C ALA A 7 26.04 -3.08 7.03
N THR A 8 25.97 -1.98 6.29
CA THR A 8 26.31 -1.95 4.87
C THR A 8 27.33 -0.85 4.61
N ASP A 9 28.19 -1.09 3.63
CA ASP A 9 29.16 -0.12 3.11
C ASP A 9 28.65 0.56 1.83
N LYS A 10 27.51 0.11 1.30
CA LYS A 10 26.86 0.65 0.09
C LYS A 10 25.35 0.63 0.26
N LEU A 11 24.79 1.69 0.84
CA LEU A 11 23.34 1.81 1.00
C LEU A 11 22.60 1.80 -0.35
N ALA A 12 23.19 2.41 -1.38
CA ALA A 12 22.63 2.44 -2.73
C ALA A 12 22.36 1.03 -3.31
N ASP A 13 23.20 0.05 -2.98
CA ASP A 13 23.05 -1.34 -3.42
C ASP A 13 21.87 -2.02 -2.71
N VAL A 14 21.72 -1.77 -1.41
CA VAL A 14 20.59 -2.26 -0.60
C VAL A 14 19.27 -1.67 -1.09
N ILE A 15 19.26 -0.36 -1.39
CA ILE A 15 18.10 0.34 -1.95
C ILE A 15 17.73 -0.29 -3.30
N GLN A 16 18.69 -0.47 -4.21
CA GLN A 16 18.43 -1.12 -5.51
C GLN A 16 17.93 -2.55 -5.36
N MET A 17 18.52 -3.34 -4.45
CA MET A 17 18.06 -4.69 -4.18
C MET A 17 16.60 -4.67 -3.70
N LEU A 18 16.23 -3.80 -2.75
CA LEU A 18 14.86 -3.68 -2.25
C LEU A 18 13.86 -3.27 -3.33
N GLN A 19 14.26 -2.42 -4.27
CA GLN A 19 13.46 -2.08 -5.45
C GLN A 19 13.28 -3.31 -6.36
N LEU A 20 14.35 -4.06 -6.62
CA LEU A 20 14.32 -5.25 -7.46
C LEU A 20 13.47 -6.39 -6.86
N VAL A 21 13.47 -6.55 -5.54
CA VAL A 21 12.64 -7.56 -4.85
C VAL A 21 11.20 -7.04 -4.64
N HIS A 22 10.86 -5.84 -5.12
CA HIS A 22 9.56 -5.19 -4.92
C HIS A 22 9.09 -5.21 -3.46
N ARG A 23 10.03 -5.00 -2.53
CA ARG A 23 9.76 -5.11 -1.08
C ARG A 23 9.07 -3.84 -0.58
N THR A 24 7.88 -4.00 -0.02
CA THR A 24 7.17 -2.94 0.72
C THR A 24 7.63 -2.93 2.17
N GLY A 25 7.99 -1.75 2.69
CA GLY A 25 8.44 -1.59 4.07
C GLY A 25 9.20 -0.28 4.31
N LEU A 26 9.61 -0.06 5.56
CA LEU A 26 10.40 1.09 5.98
C LEU A 26 11.84 0.64 6.19
N LEU A 27 12.75 1.20 5.41
CA LEU A 27 14.19 1.07 5.60
C LEU A 27 14.65 2.21 6.50
N ARG A 28 14.91 1.91 7.78
CA ARG A 28 15.61 2.84 8.66
C ARG A 28 17.10 2.66 8.50
N VAL A 29 17.83 3.75 8.45
CA VAL A 29 19.27 3.79 8.26
C VAL A 29 19.84 4.71 9.32
N GLN A 30 20.90 4.27 9.97
CA GLN A 30 21.55 5.00 11.03
C GLN A 30 23.04 5.05 10.71
N ARG A 31 23.59 6.25 10.66
CA ARG A 31 25.02 6.49 10.46
C ARG A 31 25.56 7.24 11.66
N ALA A 32 26.68 6.78 12.19
CA ALA A 32 27.47 7.59 13.10
C ALA A 32 28.28 8.60 12.29
N VAL A 33 28.16 9.88 12.62
CA VAL A 33 28.95 10.98 12.07
C VAL A 33 29.75 11.59 13.22
N ASP A 34 30.89 12.22 12.92
CA ASP A 34 31.77 12.82 13.92
C ASP A 34 31.07 13.77 14.91
N ASN A 35 29.91 14.34 14.55
CA ASN A 35 29.16 15.29 15.37
C ASN A 35 27.72 14.84 15.70
N GLY A 36 27.45 13.53 15.70
CA GLY A 36 26.15 12.98 16.09
C GLY A 36 25.79 11.67 15.41
N VAL A 37 24.51 11.32 15.46
CA VAL A 37 23.97 10.19 14.71
C VAL A 37 23.05 10.77 13.65
N GLU A 38 23.41 10.60 12.37
CA GLU A 38 22.51 10.91 11.26
C GLU A 38 21.61 9.69 11.01
N GLU A 39 20.32 9.89 11.17
CA GLU A 39 19.29 8.89 10.91
C GLU A 39 18.55 9.24 9.61
N GLY A 40 18.31 8.22 8.81
CA GLY A 40 17.50 8.29 7.61
C GLY A 40 16.45 7.21 7.61
N SER A 41 15.36 7.44 6.90
CA SER A 41 14.26 6.51 6.75
C SER A 41 13.72 6.60 5.34
N ILE A 42 13.64 5.48 4.64
CA ILE A 42 13.09 5.38 3.29
C ILE A 42 11.89 4.45 3.34
N THR A 43 10.75 4.94 2.88
CA THR A 43 9.53 4.14 2.74
C THR A 43 9.46 3.58 1.32
N PHE A 44 9.42 2.26 1.24
CA PHE A 44 9.24 1.52 0.01
C PHE A 44 7.81 0.98 -0.07
N GLN A 45 7.21 1.10 -1.26
CA GLN A 45 5.92 0.52 -1.60
C GLN A 45 6.03 -0.16 -2.96
N ASP A 46 5.86 -1.48 -3.01
CA ASP A 46 5.97 -2.28 -4.23
C ASP A 46 7.30 -2.08 -4.99
N GLY A 47 8.40 -1.90 -4.25
CA GLY A 47 9.70 -1.58 -4.84
C GLY A 47 9.86 -0.15 -5.34
N GLN A 48 8.87 0.73 -5.12
CA GLN A 48 8.99 2.16 -5.38
C GLN A 48 9.30 2.92 -4.09
N VAL A 49 10.21 3.88 -4.16
CA VAL A 49 10.48 4.80 -3.04
C VAL A 49 9.34 5.81 -3.00
N MET A 50 8.47 5.70 -2.01
CA MET A 50 7.36 6.64 -1.80
C MET A 50 7.83 7.89 -1.06
N ASP A 51 8.67 7.70 -0.05
CA ASP A 51 9.18 8.80 0.76
C ASP A 51 10.60 8.47 1.21
N ALA A 52 11.45 9.49 1.28
CA ALA A 52 12.80 9.36 1.79
C ALA A 52 13.07 10.53 2.72
N ASN A 53 13.63 10.25 3.88
CA ASN A 53 14.03 11.24 4.86
C ASN A 53 15.46 10.97 5.29
N ALA A 54 16.26 12.02 5.41
CA ALA A 54 17.63 11.99 5.87
C ALA A 54 17.86 13.19 6.77
N GLY A 55 17.75 12.98 8.09
CA GLY A 55 17.83 14.02 9.09
C GLY A 55 16.85 15.17 8.87
N ALA A 56 17.35 16.30 8.37
CA ALA A 56 16.60 17.53 8.11
C ALA A 56 16.11 17.69 6.66
N THR A 57 16.43 16.74 5.77
CA THR A 57 16.04 16.78 4.35
C THR A 57 15.06 15.65 4.04
N GLN A 58 14.01 15.93 3.27
CA GLN A 58 13.00 14.95 2.83
C GLN A 58 12.89 14.92 1.29
N GLY A 59 12.43 13.80 0.74
CA GLY A 59 12.16 13.58 -0.67
C GLY A 59 13.42 13.29 -1.49
N SER A 60 13.47 13.86 -2.70
CA SER A 60 14.53 13.62 -3.68
C SER A 60 15.93 13.99 -3.17
N ASP A 61 16.04 15.08 -2.41
CA ASP A 61 17.30 15.55 -1.82
C ASP A 61 17.79 14.62 -0.71
N ALA A 62 16.86 14.10 0.11
CA ALA A 62 17.15 13.10 1.11
C ALA A 62 17.65 11.79 0.47
N TYR A 63 16.99 11.36 -0.62
CA TYR A 63 17.39 10.16 -1.35
C TYR A 63 18.80 10.28 -1.94
N LYS A 64 19.11 11.42 -2.60
CA LYS A 64 20.46 11.69 -3.10
C LYS A 64 21.49 11.70 -1.98
N ARG A 65 21.14 12.23 -0.81
CA ARG A 65 22.01 12.27 0.37
C ARG A 65 22.23 10.87 0.96
N LEU A 66 21.20 10.03 1.01
CA LEU A 66 21.32 8.64 1.45
C LEU A 66 22.16 7.81 0.49
N MET A 67 22.08 8.08 -0.82
CA MET A 67 22.93 7.43 -1.82
C MET A 67 24.43 7.69 -1.63
N THR A 68 24.81 8.82 -1.02
CA THR A 68 26.23 9.11 -0.71
C THR A 68 26.70 8.45 0.59
N TRP A 69 25.80 7.81 1.34
CA TRP A 69 26.17 7.11 2.58
C TRP A 69 26.75 5.73 2.27
N THR A 70 28.02 5.57 2.61
CA THR A 70 28.73 4.31 2.51
C THR A 70 28.59 3.50 3.79
N THR A 71 29.22 3.92 4.90
CA THR A 71 29.19 3.14 6.16
C THR A 71 27.99 3.48 7.02
N CYS A 72 26.94 2.65 6.95
CA CYS A 72 25.73 2.84 7.76
C CYS A 72 25.06 1.52 8.16
N ASN A 73 24.33 1.55 9.27
CA ASN A 73 23.55 0.42 9.75
C ASN A 73 22.11 0.60 9.28
N PHE A 74 21.54 -0.39 8.63
CA PHE A 74 20.15 -0.34 8.20
C PHE A 74 19.31 -1.43 8.88
N VAL A 75 18.04 -1.09 9.12
CA VAL A 75 17.01 -1.98 9.61
C VAL A 75 15.86 -1.88 8.61
N PHE A 76 15.58 -2.98 7.92
CA PHE A 76 14.39 -3.07 7.10
C PHE A 76 13.24 -3.62 7.93
N GLU A 77 12.25 -2.78 8.19
CA GLU A 77 11.02 -3.17 8.82
C GLU A 77 9.98 -3.40 7.74
N ALA A 78 9.65 -4.67 7.47
CA ALA A 78 8.56 -5.01 6.57
C ALA A 78 7.25 -4.56 7.23
N LEU A 79 6.78 -3.35 6.90
CA LEU A 79 5.45 -2.96 7.31
C LEU A 79 4.46 -3.84 6.54
N PRO A 80 3.57 -4.58 7.22
CA PRO A 80 2.36 -5.01 6.54
C PRO A 80 1.71 -3.73 6.01
N SER A 81 1.16 -3.75 4.79
CA SER A 81 0.37 -2.66 4.24
C SER A 81 -0.88 -2.44 5.11
N SER A 82 -0.69 -1.93 6.31
CA SER A 82 -1.71 -1.50 7.24
C SER A 82 -1.84 -0.01 7.01
N ALA A 83 -2.73 0.33 6.07
CA ALA A 83 -3.43 1.59 6.17
C ALA A 83 -4.11 1.62 7.57
N SER A 84 -3.49 2.32 8.51
CA SER A 84 -4.06 2.62 9.82
C SER A 84 -3.55 4.01 10.20
N PRO A 85 -4.37 5.07 10.10
CA PRO A 85 -3.99 6.40 10.56
C PRO A 85 -3.80 6.34 12.08
N SER A 86 -2.56 6.58 12.53
CA SER A 86 -2.25 6.65 13.95
C SER A 86 -2.67 8.03 14.47
N LEU A 87 -3.77 8.08 15.23
CA LEU A 87 -4.14 9.24 16.05
C LEU A 87 -3.06 9.47 17.13
N PRO A 88 -2.82 10.73 17.55
CA PRO A 88 -1.83 11.03 18.59
C PRO A 88 -2.22 10.43 19.95
N PRO A 89 -1.25 10.10 20.82
CA PRO A 89 -1.53 9.49 22.12
C PRO A 89 -2.10 10.53 23.09
N THR A 90 -3.42 10.54 23.28
CA THR A 90 -4.04 11.24 24.41
C THR A 90 -3.99 10.34 25.63
N SER A 91 -3.15 10.74 26.59
CA SER A 91 -3.02 10.20 27.93
C SER A 91 -4.37 9.86 28.57
N ALA A 92 -4.52 8.61 29.02
CA ALA A 92 -5.60 8.18 29.90
C ALA A 92 -5.14 8.19 31.36
N PRO A 93 -5.99 8.62 32.30
CA PRO A 93 -6.07 8.04 33.63
C PRO A 93 -7.39 7.26 33.84
N PRO A 94 -7.48 6.41 34.90
CA PRO A 94 -8.28 5.20 34.87
C PRO A 94 -9.64 5.27 35.60
N ALA A 95 -10.51 4.36 35.17
CA ALA A 95 -11.50 3.57 35.94
C ALA A 95 -12.67 4.27 36.65
N ARG A 96 -13.88 3.85 36.27
CA ARG A 96 -14.97 3.54 37.21
C ARG A 96 -15.96 2.54 36.57
N PRO A 97 -16.40 1.49 37.30
CA PRO A 97 -17.43 0.57 36.84
C PRO A 97 -18.81 1.03 37.35
N ALA A 98 -19.81 1.07 36.48
CA ALA A 98 -21.21 1.14 36.89
C ALA A 98 -22.13 0.60 35.78
N THR A 99 -22.49 -0.66 35.96
CA THR A 99 -23.83 -1.25 35.85
C THR A 99 -24.92 -0.42 35.15
N GLY A 100 -25.56 -1.02 34.14
CA GLY A 100 -26.91 -0.61 33.73
C GLY A 100 -27.23 -0.94 32.28
N ASN A 101 -27.91 -2.08 32.06
CA ASN A 101 -28.65 -2.36 30.84
C ASN A 101 -29.52 -1.14 30.45
N ILE A 102 -29.65 -0.85 29.15
CA ILE A 102 -30.92 -0.78 28.41
C ILE A 102 -30.60 -0.50 26.93
N THR A 103 -30.88 -1.50 26.11
CA THR A 103 -31.43 -1.48 24.73
C THR A 103 -31.30 -0.17 23.95
N ARG A 104 -30.35 -0.11 23.01
CA ARG A 104 -30.43 0.77 21.82
C ARG A 104 -29.94 0.00 20.59
N PRO A 105 -30.57 0.18 19.41
CA PRO A 105 -30.34 -0.66 18.25
C PRO A 105 -28.88 -0.55 17.83
N LEU A 106 -28.29 -1.69 17.48
CA LEU A 106 -27.01 -1.76 16.77
C LEU A 106 -27.00 -0.70 15.66
N PRO A 107 -26.10 0.30 15.66
CA PRO A 107 -25.63 0.79 14.38
C PRO A 107 -24.95 -0.44 13.77
N ALA A 108 -25.57 -0.98 12.73
CA ALA A 108 -24.83 -1.77 11.77
C ALA A 108 -23.52 -1.01 11.55
N TYR A 109 -22.38 -1.64 11.87
CA TYR A 109 -21.08 -1.15 11.44
C TYR A 109 -21.07 -1.30 9.91
N THR A 110 -21.85 -0.47 9.24
CA THR A 110 -21.64 -0.07 7.86
C THR A 110 -20.33 0.67 7.93
N ARG A 111 -19.25 -0.12 7.81
CA ARG A 111 -17.91 0.35 7.57
C ARG A 111 -17.98 1.00 6.20
N GLU A 112 -18.45 2.25 6.16
CA GLU A 112 -18.52 3.01 4.93
C GLU A 112 -17.09 3.05 4.37
N PRO A 113 -16.85 2.41 3.21
CA PRO A 113 -15.55 2.48 2.59
C PRO A 113 -15.28 3.96 2.26
N PRO A 114 -14.00 4.39 2.29
CA PRO A 114 -13.65 5.72 1.83
C PRO A 114 -14.25 5.94 0.44
N VAL A 115 -15.05 7.01 0.33
CA VAL A 115 -15.89 7.44 -0.82
C VAL A 115 -15.19 7.45 -2.19
N ALA A 116 -13.88 7.23 -2.25
CA ALA A 116 -13.09 7.13 -3.48
C ALA A 116 -13.21 5.79 -4.23
N TYR A 117 -13.73 4.72 -3.61
CA TYR A 117 -13.84 3.39 -4.24
C TYR A 117 -15.27 2.81 -4.25
N SER A 118 -16.27 3.65 -4.04
CA SER A 118 -17.69 3.26 -3.99
C SER A 118 -18.29 2.96 -5.36
N GLY A 119 -17.55 3.16 -6.45
CA GLY A 119 -17.97 2.72 -7.79
C GLY A 119 -18.16 1.22 -7.80
N VAL A 120 -19.38 0.76 -8.02
CA VAL A 120 -19.67 -0.66 -8.24
C VAL A 120 -19.54 -0.88 -9.74
N PRO A 121 -18.40 -1.38 -10.24
CA PRO A 121 -18.30 -1.71 -11.65
C PRO A 121 -19.40 -2.72 -11.99
N TYR A 122 -20.18 -2.41 -13.02
CA TYR A 122 -21.13 -3.35 -13.60
C TYR A 122 -20.66 -3.78 -14.97
N ARG A 123 -20.93 -5.05 -15.27
CA ARG A 123 -20.56 -5.66 -16.53
C ARG A 123 -21.58 -5.21 -17.58
N VAL A 124 -21.11 -4.57 -18.64
CA VAL A 124 -21.99 -4.11 -19.74
C VAL A 124 -22.22 -5.26 -20.73
N TRP A 125 -21.25 -6.17 -20.85
CA TRP A 125 -21.30 -7.29 -21.80
C TRP A 125 -21.49 -8.66 -21.12
N PRO A 126 -22.27 -9.58 -21.72
CA PRO A 126 -22.40 -10.95 -21.24
C PRO A 126 -21.10 -11.74 -21.47
N VAL A 127 -20.73 -12.56 -20.47
CA VAL A 127 -19.46 -13.32 -20.41
C VAL A 127 -19.22 -14.17 -21.67
N GLY A 128 -20.28 -14.70 -22.29
CA GLY A 128 -20.18 -15.59 -23.44
C GLY A 128 -19.67 -14.92 -24.72
N GLU A 129 -19.94 -13.63 -24.92
CA GLU A 129 -19.63 -12.94 -26.19
C GLU A 129 -18.22 -12.37 -26.23
N VAL A 130 -17.68 -11.94 -25.08
CA VAL A 130 -16.40 -11.22 -25.03
C VAL A 130 -15.20 -12.12 -24.73
N LEU A 131 -15.42 -13.31 -24.15
CA LEU A 131 -14.37 -14.26 -23.77
C LEU A 131 -13.37 -14.65 -24.89
N PRO A 132 -13.78 -14.87 -26.15
CA PRO A 132 -12.84 -15.20 -27.24
C PRO A 132 -12.01 -13.99 -27.70
N ASP A 133 -12.46 -12.75 -27.47
CA ASP A 133 -11.79 -11.54 -27.94
C ASP A 133 -10.80 -10.91 -26.94
N PHE A 134 -10.75 -11.37 -25.68
CA PHE A 134 -9.79 -10.85 -24.68
C PHE A 134 -8.34 -10.93 -25.16
N GLN A 135 -7.95 -12.03 -25.80
CA GLN A 135 -6.58 -12.20 -26.28
C GLN A 135 -6.29 -11.30 -27.50
N ARG A 136 -7.31 -10.98 -28.30
CA ARG A 136 -7.18 -10.09 -29.47
C ARG A 136 -7.11 -8.61 -29.07
N LEU A 137 -7.74 -8.27 -27.94
CA LEU A 137 -7.73 -6.94 -27.33
C LEU A 137 -6.49 -6.67 -26.46
N GLY A 138 -5.57 -7.63 -26.33
CA GLY A 138 -4.38 -7.49 -25.48
C GLY A 138 -4.66 -7.64 -23.98
N LEU A 139 -5.88 -8.06 -23.61
CA LEU A 139 -6.31 -8.21 -22.22
C LEU A 139 -5.73 -9.50 -21.62
N SER A 140 -4.92 -9.32 -20.57
CA SER A 140 -4.26 -10.43 -19.89
C SER A 140 -5.26 -11.34 -19.15
N ARG A 141 -4.82 -12.55 -18.79
CA ARG A 141 -5.63 -13.55 -18.04
C ARG A 141 -6.21 -12.99 -16.74
N VAL A 142 -5.50 -12.04 -16.13
CA VAL A 142 -5.93 -11.33 -14.91
C VAL A 142 -7.12 -10.40 -15.18
N HIS A 143 -7.16 -9.72 -16.34
CA HIS A 143 -8.32 -8.91 -16.76
C HIS A 143 -9.56 -9.77 -16.96
N ARG A 144 -9.39 -10.97 -17.54
CA ARG A 144 -10.50 -11.94 -17.66
C ARG A 144 -10.98 -12.43 -16.30
N GLN A 145 -10.07 -12.67 -15.34
CA GLN A 145 -10.43 -13.08 -13.98
C GLN A 145 -11.15 -11.96 -13.22
N LEU A 146 -10.68 -10.72 -13.35
CA LEU A 146 -11.35 -9.52 -12.82
C LEU A 146 -12.74 -9.37 -13.46
N PHE A 147 -12.81 -9.46 -14.79
CA PHE A 147 -14.06 -9.39 -15.52
C PHE A 147 -15.05 -10.45 -15.04
N LEU A 148 -14.62 -11.70 -14.82
CA LEU A 148 -15.46 -12.79 -14.29
C LEU A 148 -15.97 -12.54 -12.87
N LEU A 149 -15.24 -11.78 -12.05
CA LEU A 149 -15.64 -11.42 -10.69
C LEU A 149 -16.60 -10.22 -10.63
N ILE A 150 -16.65 -9.41 -11.68
CA ILE A 150 -17.56 -8.26 -11.81
C ILE A 150 -18.99 -8.76 -12.10
N ASP A 151 -19.82 -8.81 -11.07
CA ASP A 151 -21.24 -9.22 -11.14
C ASP A 151 -22.20 -8.02 -10.99
N GLY A 152 -21.68 -6.78 -10.92
CA GLY A 152 -22.48 -5.58 -10.64
C GLY A 152 -22.94 -5.45 -9.19
N ARG A 153 -22.48 -6.34 -8.30
CA ARG A 153 -22.77 -6.31 -6.85
C ARG A 153 -21.54 -6.05 -5.98
N ARG A 154 -20.35 -6.18 -6.57
CA ARG A 154 -19.07 -6.12 -5.86
C ARG A 154 -18.42 -4.77 -6.10
N THR A 155 -18.01 -4.10 -5.03
CA THR A 155 -17.23 -2.87 -5.11
C THR A 155 -15.81 -3.15 -5.54
N VAL A 156 -15.08 -2.12 -6.00
CA VAL A 156 -13.64 -2.23 -6.30
C VAL A 156 -12.88 -2.86 -5.13
N TYR A 157 -13.23 -2.51 -3.89
CA TYR A 157 -12.59 -3.06 -2.68
C TYR A 157 -12.81 -4.56 -2.51
N GLU A 158 -14.01 -5.06 -2.79
CA GLU A 158 -14.26 -6.51 -2.78
C GLU A 158 -13.48 -7.23 -3.87
N LEU A 159 -13.37 -6.64 -5.06
CA LEU A 159 -12.58 -7.18 -6.17
C LEU A 159 -11.08 -7.23 -5.83
N MET A 160 -10.56 -6.21 -5.16
CA MET A 160 -9.18 -6.23 -4.63
C MET A 160 -8.96 -7.41 -3.69
N ASN A 161 -9.90 -7.63 -2.78
CA ASN A 161 -9.77 -8.67 -1.76
C ASN A 161 -9.88 -10.09 -2.36
N LEU A 162 -10.70 -10.26 -3.41
CA LEU A 162 -10.88 -11.52 -4.13
C LEU A 162 -9.68 -11.88 -5.03
N ILE A 163 -9.09 -10.89 -5.68
CA ILE A 163 -7.92 -11.11 -6.57
C ILE A 163 -6.61 -11.03 -5.76
N ARG A 164 -6.67 -10.57 -4.51
CA ARG A 164 -5.52 -10.24 -3.65
C ARG A 164 -4.49 -9.36 -4.36
N ARG A 165 -5.00 -8.36 -5.09
CA ARG A 165 -4.22 -7.39 -5.87
C ARG A 165 -4.31 -6.00 -5.28
N HIS A 166 -3.34 -5.16 -5.59
CA HIS A 166 -3.28 -3.81 -5.08
C HIS A 166 -4.42 -2.94 -5.67
N PRO A 167 -5.01 -2.00 -4.91
CA PRO A 167 -6.05 -1.08 -5.40
C PRO A 167 -5.71 -0.39 -6.72
N GLN A 168 -4.45 0.05 -6.88
CA GLN A 168 -4.01 0.73 -8.10
C GLN A 168 -3.95 -0.18 -9.31
N GLU A 169 -3.53 -1.43 -9.14
CA GLU A 169 -3.54 -2.41 -10.22
C GLU A 169 -4.99 -2.73 -10.62
N VAL A 170 -5.88 -2.93 -9.63
CA VAL A 170 -7.29 -3.23 -9.89
C VAL A 170 -7.99 -2.05 -10.56
N SER A 171 -7.71 -0.80 -10.15
CA SER A 171 -8.25 0.38 -10.82
C SER A 171 -7.72 0.52 -12.24
N ALA A 172 -6.42 0.30 -12.47
CA ALA A 172 -5.86 0.34 -13.82
C ALA A 172 -6.49 -0.72 -14.73
N MET A 173 -6.67 -1.95 -14.22
CA MET A 173 -7.36 -3.02 -14.96
C MET A 173 -8.84 -2.71 -15.20
N LEU A 174 -9.53 -2.06 -14.26
CA LEU A 174 -10.91 -1.61 -14.46
C LEU A 174 -10.99 -0.52 -15.55
N THR A 175 -10.06 0.43 -15.55
CA THR A 175 -9.96 1.46 -16.60
C THR A 175 -9.67 0.84 -17.97
N ASP A 176 -8.80 -0.17 -18.03
CA ASP A 176 -8.48 -0.88 -19.28
C ASP A 176 -9.71 -1.67 -19.82
N LEU A 177 -10.45 -2.32 -18.92
CA LEU A 177 -11.72 -2.97 -19.27
C LEU A 177 -12.81 -1.96 -19.67
N GLU A 178 -12.82 -0.77 -19.09
CA GLU A 178 -13.75 0.31 -19.45
C GLU A 178 -13.40 0.90 -20.83
N TYR A 179 -12.11 1.08 -21.11
CA TYR A 179 -11.61 1.52 -22.42
C TYR A 179 -11.92 0.50 -23.52
N ALA A 180 -11.88 -0.79 -23.18
CA ALA A 180 -12.33 -1.88 -24.05
C ALA A 180 -13.86 -1.95 -24.19
N GLY A 181 -14.63 -1.13 -23.45
CA GLY A 181 -16.10 -1.09 -23.50
C GLY A 181 -16.79 -2.28 -22.81
N LEU A 182 -16.07 -3.06 -22.00
CA LEU A 182 -16.54 -4.32 -21.40
C LEU A 182 -17.27 -4.09 -20.07
N VAL A 183 -16.83 -3.08 -19.31
CA VAL A 183 -17.34 -2.72 -17.98
C VAL A 183 -17.56 -1.22 -17.90
N LYS A 184 -18.39 -0.80 -16.95
CA LYS A 184 -18.65 0.62 -16.68
C LYS A 184 -18.74 0.83 -15.17
N GLN A 185 -18.15 1.92 -14.67
CA GLN A 185 -18.25 2.32 -13.27
C GLN A 185 -19.35 3.36 -13.02
#